data_AF-A0A850AZF1-F1
#
_entry.id   AF-A0A850AZF1-F1
#
_cell.length_a   1.000
_cell.length_b   1.000
_cell.length_c   1.000
_cell.angle_alpha   90.00
_cell.angle_beta   90.00
_cell.angle_gamma   90.00
#
_symmetry.space_group_name_H-M   'P 1'
#
loop_
_entity.id
_entity.type
_entity.pdbx_description
1 polymer ?
#
loop_
_entity_poly.entity_id
_entity_poly.type
_entity_poly.pdbx_seq_one_letter_code
_entity_poly.pdbx_strand_id
1 'polypeptide(L)'
;MIIVFTQYSYIFIAAGFALIAAMILLSNKPRWNDYLAFTVIVGGLVVAWVAMHPRQTALMDDAKAVQAMIGAGKPVLLEFQSPY
;
A
#
# COMPACT_ATOMS: atom_id res chain seq x y z
N MET A 1 -15.32 -0.35 5.66
CA MET A 1 -14.92 0.93 5.01
C MET A 1 -13.59 1.48 5.54
N ILE A 2 -13.29 1.41 6.84
CA ILE A 2 -12.03 1.94 7.42
C ILE A 2 -10.79 1.07 7.11
N ILE A 3 -10.95 -0.25 6.98
CA ILE A 3 -9.84 -1.22 6.77
C ILE A 3 -9.14 -1.02 5.42
N VAL A 4 -9.88 -0.64 4.38
CA VAL A 4 -9.30 -0.38 3.05
C VAL A 4 -8.35 0.82 3.11
N PHE A 5 -8.70 1.85 3.89
CA PHE A 5 -7.83 3.01 4.08
C PHE A 5 -6.58 2.69 4.89
N THR A 6 -6.65 1.84 5.91
CA THR A 6 -5.46 1.54 6.71
C THR A 6 -4.48 0.64 5.97
N GLN A 7 -4.94 -0.48 5.39
CA GLN A 7 -4.08 -1.46 4.73
C GLN A 7 -3.60 -1.03 3.34
N TYR A 8 -4.39 -0.22 2.63
CA TYR A 8 -4.08 0.22 1.26
C TYR A 8 -3.87 1.74 1.14
N SER A 9 -3.66 2.44 2.26
CA SER A 9 -3.34 3.89 2.32
C SER A 9 -2.27 4.28 1.29
N TYR A 10 -1.23 3.45 1.14
CA TYR A 10 -0.14 3.71 0.23
C TYR A 10 -0.61 3.75 -1.26
N ILE A 11 -1.65 2.99 -1.67
CA ILE A 11 -2.21 3.05 -3.04
C ILE A 11 -2.78 4.45 -3.29
N PHE A 12 -3.56 4.95 -2.35
CA PHE A 12 -4.21 6.26 -2.48
C PHE A 12 -3.19 7.39 -2.52
N ILE A 13 -2.14 7.30 -1.71
CA ILE A 13 -1.03 8.27 -1.72
C ILE A 13 -0.28 8.21 -3.07
N ALA A 14 0.07 7.01 -3.53
CA ALA A 14 0.75 6.82 -4.81
C ALA A 14 -0.11 7.33 -5.98
N ALA A 15 -1.41 7.05 -5.97
CA ALA A 15 -2.35 7.56 -6.97
C ALA A 15 -2.46 9.08 -6.93
N GLY A 16 -2.48 9.69 -5.74
CA GLY A 16 -2.45 11.14 -5.56
C GLY A 16 -1.20 11.78 -6.17
N PHE A 17 -0.02 11.22 -5.91
CA PHE A 17 1.22 11.71 -6.50
C PHE A 17 1.28 11.49 -8.02
N ALA A 18 0.80 10.34 -8.51
CA ALA A 18 0.70 10.10 -9.95
C ALA A 18 -0.24 11.12 -10.63
N LEU A 19 -1.35 11.48 -9.98
CA LEU A 19 -2.28 12.49 -10.50
C LEU A 19 -1.63 13.88 -10.52
N ILE A 20 -0.92 14.27 -9.46
CA ILE A 20 -0.15 15.54 -9.45
C ILE A 20 0.89 15.55 -10.57
N ALA A 21 1.64 14.46 -10.73
CA ALA A 21 2.62 14.33 -11.80
C ALA A 21 1.96 14.45 -13.18
N ALA A 22 0.81 13.79 -13.40
CA ALA A 22 0.05 13.89 -14.63
C ALA A 22 -0.39 15.34 -14.91
N MET A 23 -0.92 16.03 -13.90
CA MET A 23 -1.30 17.44 -14.05
C MET A 23 -0.10 18.31 -14.41
N ILE A 24 1.06 18.12 -13.79
CA ILE A 24 2.24 18.94 -14.10
C ILE A 24 2.77 18.63 -15.51
N LEU A 25 2.93 17.35 -15.84
CA LEU A 25 3.57 16.92 -17.08
C LEU A 25 2.68 17.09 -18.32
N LEU A 26 1.37 16.90 -18.18
CA LEU A 26 0.44 16.81 -19.31
C LEU A 26 -0.42 18.06 -19.52
N SER A 27 -0.36 19.07 -18.63
CA SER A 27 -1.23 20.26 -18.74
C SER A 27 -0.82 21.25 -19.82
N ASN A 28 0.44 21.26 -20.28
CA ASN A 28 0.90 22.30 -21.22
C ASN A 28 1.54 21.71 -22.48
N LYS A 29 0.72 21.47 -23.51
CA LYS A 29 1.14 20.97 -24.83
C LYS A 29 2.16 19.82 -24.72
N PRO A 30 1.79 18.70 -24.07
CA PRO A 30 2.69 17.60 -23.81
C PRO A 30 3.29 17.05 -25.11
N ARG A 31 4.61 16.86 -25.08
CA ARG A 31 5.37 16.20 -26.13
C ARG A 31 5.35 14.70 -25.89
N TRP A 32 5.75 13.95 -26.90
CA TRP A 32 5.84 12.49 -26.80
C TRP A 32 6.72 12.02 -25.62
N ASN A 33 7.78 12.77 -25.32
CA ASN A 33 8.65 12.50 -24.18
C ASN A 33 7.94 12.64 -22.84
N ASP A 34 6.95 13.53 -22.71
CA ASP A 34 6.20 13.70 -21.47
C ASP A 34 5.29 12.48 -21.23
N TYR A 35 4.63 11.99 -22.28
CA TYR A 35 3.87 10.74 -22.19
C TYR A 35 4.76 9.55 -21.83
N LEU A 36 5.97 9.46 -22.41
CA LEU A 36 6.93 8.42 -22.07
C LEU A 36 7.35 8.51 -20.59
N ALA A 37 7.72 9.70 -20.12
CA ALA A 37 8.12 9.92 -18.73
C ALA A 37 6.99 9.58 -17.75
N PHE A 38 5.76 10.01 -18.04
CA PHE A 38 4.60 9.66 -17.22
C PHE A 38 4.36 8.14 -17.20
N THR A 39 4.48 7.49 -18.35
CA THR A 39 4.36 6.02 -18.45
C THR A 39 5.42 5.31 -17.61
N VAL A 40 6.66 5.79 -17.60
CA VAL A 40 7.74 5.25 -16.77
C VAL A 40 7.44 5.42 -15.28
N ILE A 41 6.91 6.58 -14.88
CA ILE A 41 6.50 6.83 -13.48
C ILE A 41 5.42 5.83 -13.05
N VAL A 42 4.34 5.71 -13.83
CA VAL A 42 3.24 4.79 -13.53
C VAL A 42 3.73 3.34 -13.55
N GLY A 43 4.54 2.97 -14.55
CA GLY A 43 5.14 1.63 -14.64
C GLY A 43 6.01 1.29 -13.43
N GLY A 44 6.83 2.23 -12.96
CA GLY A 44 7.64 2.06 -11.75
C GLY A 44 6.79 1.84 -10.50
N LEU A 45 5.69 2.58 -10.35
CA LEU A 45 4.75 2.39 -9.24
C LEU A 45 4.08 1.01 -9.29
N VAL A 46 3.70 0.54 -10.48
CA VAL A 46 3.11 -0.80 -10.68
C VAL A 46 4.12 -1.89 -10.32
N VAL A 47 5.37 -1.76 -10.79
CA VAL A 47 6.44 -2.73 -10.45
C VAL A 47 6.70 -2.75 -8.95
N ALA A 48 6.81 -1.59 -8.30
CA ALA A 48 6.98 -1.49 -6.86
C ALA A 48 5.82 -2.16 -6.11
N TRP A 49 4.58 -1.96 -6.56
CA TRP A 49 3.42 -2.62 -5.96
C TRP A 49 3.49 -4.15 -6.12
N VAL A 50 3.76 -4.65 -7.32
CA VAL A 50 3.86 -6.10 -7.55
C VAL A 50 4.93 -6.73 -6.65
N ALA A 51 6.06 -6.04 -6.46
CA ALA A 51 7.15 -6.50 -5.62
C ALA A 51 6.84 -6.44 -4.11
N MET A 52 6.17 -5.38 -3.65
CA MET A 52 6.06 -5.06 -2.21
C MET A 52 4.63 -5.10 -1.64
N HIS A 53 3.62 -5.47 -2.43
CA HIS A 53 2.24 -5.47 -1.93
C HIS A 53 2.11 -6.31 -0.67
N PRO A 54 1.27 -5.88 0.30
CA PRO A 54 0.95 -6.68 1.47
C PRO A 54 0.48 -8.06 1.05
N ARG A 55 1.26 -9.08 1.41
CA ARG A 55 0.89 -10.48 1.25
C ARG A 55 0.43 -11.02 2.59
N GLN A 56 -0.42 -12.04 2.52
CA GLN A 56 -0.85 -12.75 3.70
C GLN A 56 0.36 -13.43 4.33
N THR A 57 0.73 -13.01 5.54
CA THR A 57 1.81 -13.61 6.32
C THR A 57 1.25 -14.82 7.08
N ALA A 58 2.09 -15.79 7.41
CA ALA A 58 1.68 -16.99 8.15
C ALA A 58 0.99 -16.65 9.50
N LEU A 59 1.31 -15.49 10.07
CA LEU A 59 0.81 -14.99 11.35
C LEU A 59 -0.48 -14.17 11.23
N MET A 60 -1.03 -13.98 10.02
CA MET A 60 -2.19 -13.11 9.81
C MET A 60 -3.44 -13.63 10.55
N ASP A 61 -3.63 -14.95 10.63
CA ASP A 61 -4.79 -15.53 11.31
C ASP A 61 -4.59 -15.59 12.83
N ASP A 62 -3.36 -15.81 13.30
CA ASP A 62 -3.01 -15.66 14.72
C ASP A 62 -3.21 -14.23 15.21
N ALA A 63 -2.81 -13.24 14.40
CA ALA A 63 -3.01 -11.82 14.72
C ALA A 63 -4.50 -11.46 14.85
N LYS A 64 -5.39 -12.03 14.00
CA LYS A 64 -6.84 -11.84 14.12
C LYS A 64 -7.41 -12.49 15.38
N ALA A 65 -6.92 -13.69 15.73
CA ALA A 65 -7.35 -14.39 16.94
C ALA A 65 -6.95 -13.61 18.20
N VAL A 66 -5.74 -13.07 18.25
CA VAL A 66 -5.29 -12.18 19.33
C VAL A 66 -6.11 -10.90 19.38
N GLN A 67 -6.35 -10.25 18.25
CA GLN A 67 -7.17 -9.04 18.20
C GLN A 67 -8.59 -9.27 18.76
N ALA A 68 -9.20 -10.42 18.48
CA ALA A 68 -10.50 -10.80 19.03
C ALA A 68 -10.44 -11.04 20.55
N MET A 69 -9.36 -11.63 21.07
CA MET A 69 -9.18 -11.85 22.50
C MET A 69 -8.94 -10.54 23.28
N ILE A 70 -8.19 -9.59 22.70
CA ILE A 70 -7.97 -8.24 23.27
C ILE A 70 -9.31 -7.49 23.31
N GLY A 71 -10.10 -7.54 22.23
CA GLY A 71 -11.43 -6.92 22.17
C GLY A 71 -12.43 -7.49 23.19
N ALA A 72 -12.19 -8.70 23.69
CA ALA A 72 -13.01 -9.34 24.72
C ALA A 72 -12.58 -9.01 26.16
N GLY A 73 -11.60 -8.12 26.37
CA GLY A 73 -11.13 -7.73 27.70
C GLY A 73 -10.32 -8.81 28.43
N LYS A 74 -9.86 -9.84 27.72
CA LYS A 74 -8.99 -10.88 28.29
C LYS A 74 -7.53 -10.45 28.15
N PRO A 75 -6.70 -10.55 29.21
CA PRO A 75 -5.26 -10.32 29.07
C PRO A 75 -4.69 -11.38 28.13
N VAL A 76 -4.08 -10.93 27.03
CA VAL A 76 -3.45 -11.79 26.02
C VAL A 76 -1.95 -11.65 26.16
N LEU A 77 -1.26 -12.76 26.38
CA LEU A 77 0.20 -12.81 26.33
C LEU A 77 0.61 -12.88 24.85
N LEU A 78 1.16 -11.79 24.33
CA LEU A 78 1.69 -11.72 22.97
C LEU A 78 3.14 -12.20 22.97
N GLU A 79 3.33 -13.50 22.76
CA GLU A 79 4.66 -14.04 22.46
C GLU A 79 4.91 -13.90 20.96
N PHE A 80 5.49 -12.76 20.57
CA PHE A 80 6.04 -12.62 19.23
C PHE A 80 7.23 -13.58 19.12
N GLN A 81 7.01 -14.74 18.52
CA GLN A 81 8.09 -15.60 18.05
C GLN A 81 8.80 -14.84 16.91
N SER A 82 9.82 -14.05 17.27
CA SER A 82 10.73 -13.46 16.29
C SER A 82 11.51 -14.58 15.62
N PRO A 83 11.40 -14.78 14.30
CA PRO A 83 12.24 -15.75 13.57
C PRO A 83 13.68 -15.25 13.36
N TYR A 84 14.00 -14.04 13.84
CA TYR A 84 15.33 -13.45 13.84
C TYR A 84 15.85 -13.33 15.27
#